data_AF-A0A074MD11-F1
#
_entry.id   AF-A0A074MD11-F1
#
_cell.length_a   1.000
_cell.length_b   1.000
_cell.length_c   1.000
_cell.angle_alpha   90.00
_cell.angle_beta   90.00
_cell.angle_gamma   90.00
#
_symmetry.space_group_name_H-M   'P 1'
#
loop_
_entity.id
_entity.type
_entity.pdbx_description
1 polymer ?
#
loop_
_entity_poly.entity_id
_entity_poly.type
_entity_poly.pdbx_seq_one_letter_code
_entity_poly.pdbx_strand_id
1 'polypeptide(L)'
;MARKRRPLVPGAQDALQQLKAQVMNTTSEQAKFKSAKEQNIPLTTGDNGNLTAREAGKVGGPIGGQMVKKLIALAQMQMINEQHRNENRPQP
;
A
#
# COMPACT_ATOMS: atom_id res chain seq x y z
N MET A 1 -18.12 -12.67 -1.93
CA MET A 1 -16.71 -12.75 -2.38
C MET A 1 -16.21 -11.34 -2.67
N ALA A 2 -15.23 -10.83 -1.92
CA ALA A 2 -14.66 -9.51 -2.20
C ALA A 2 -13.99 -9.52 -3.58
N ARG A 3 -14.34 -8.55 -4.44
CA ARG A 3 -13.78 -8.42 -5.80
C ARG A 3 -12.24 -8.41 -5.69
N LYS A 4 -11.56 -9.42 -6.23
CA LYS A 4 -10.08 -9.44 -6.30
C LYS A 4 -9.65 -8.17 -7.05
N ARG A 5 -9.09 -7.21 -6.31
CA ARG A 5 -8.56 -5.96 -6.89
C ARG A 5 -7.39 -6.34 -7.81
N ARG A 6 -7.52 -6.02 -9.10
CA ARG A 6 -6.47 -6.25 -10.10
C ARG A 6 -5.49 -5.07 -10.07
N PRO A 7 -4.19 -5.29 -9.83
CA PRO A 7 -3.18 -4.24 -9.96
C PRO A 7 -3.16 -3.66 -11.38
N LEU A 8 -2.73 -2.40 -11.51
CA LEU A 8 -2.53 -1.74 -12.82
C LEU A 8 -1.49 -2.48 -13.67
N VAL A 9 -0.41 -2.94 -13.03
CA VAL A 9 0.63 -3.75 -13.67
C VAL A 9 0.30 -5.23 -13.46
N PRO A 10 0.04 -6.02 -14.52
CA PRO A 10 -0.18 -7.46 -14.40
C PRO A 10 0.99 -8.14 -13.68
N GLY A 11 0.69 -9.09 -12.79
CA GLY A 11 1.70 -9.81 -12.01
C GLY A 11 2.25 -9.07 -10.78
N ALA A 12 1.97 -7.78 -10.60
CA ALA A 12 2.47 -7.01 -9.44
C ALA A 12 1.77 -7.34 -8.11
N GLN A 13 0.87 -8.33 -8.07
CA GLN A 13 0.03 -8.61 -6.91
C GLN A 13 0.86 -9.01 -5.68
N ASP A 14 1.80 -9.94 -5.84
CA ASP A 14 2.62 -10.44 -4.74
C ASP A 14 3.57 -9.35 -4.23
N ALA A 15 4.17 -8.58 -5.14
CA ALA A 15 5.02 -7.44 -4.80
C ALA A 15 4.26 -6.36 -4.02
N LEU A 16 3.02 -6.04 -4.42
CA LEU A 16 2.18 -5.09 -3.68
C LEU A 16 1.75 -5.63 -2.32
N GLN A 17 1.53 -6.95 -2.20
CA GLN A 17 1.24 -7.58 -0.91
C GLN A 17 2.44 -7.54 0.04
N GLN A 18 3.65 -7.80 -0.46
CA GLN A 18 4.89 -7.68 0.30
C GLN A 18 5.13 -6.22 0.73
N LEU A 19 4.97 -5.28 -0.19
CA LEU A 19 5.10 -3.85 0.12
C LEU A 19 4.11 -3.43 1.21
N LYS A 20 2.85 -3.89 1.11
CA LYS A 20 1.83 -3.63 2.13
C LYS A 20 2.27 -4.15 3.50
N ALA A 21 2.84 -5.36 3.57
CA ALA A 21 3.34 -5.93 4.82
C ALA A 21 4.51 -5.10 5.39
N GLN A 22 5.46 -4.69 4.55
CA GLN A 22 6.60 -3.86 4.94
C GLN A 22 6.17 -2.49 5.47
N VAL A 23 5.23 -1.83 4.78
CA VAL A 23 4.76 -0.50 5.17
C VAL A 23 3.95 -0.55 6.48
N MET A 24 3.17 -1.61 6.67
CA MET A 24 2.31 -1.72 7.86
C MET A 24 3.05 -2.29 9.08
N ASN A 25 4.23 -2.89 8.93
CA ASN A 25 4.93 -3.66 9.98
C ASN A 25 4.02 -4.69 10.66
N THR A 26 2.98 -5.15 9.96
CA THR A 26 1.96 -6.07 10.47
C THR A 26 1.23 -6.73 9.30
N THR A 27 0.41 -7.73 9.59
CA THR A 27 -0.41 -8.39 8.56
C THR A 27 -1.48 -7.43 8.01
N SER A 28 -1.89 -7.65 6.76
CA SER A 28 -2.95 -6.85 6.11
C SER A 28 -4.26 -6.78 6.92
N GLU A 29 -4.59 -7.84 7.66
CA GLU A 29 -5.80 -7.87 8.47
C GLU A 29 -5.63 -7.07 9.76
N GLN A 30 -4.55 -7.29 10.51
CA GLN A 30 -4.25 -6.53 11.73
C GLN A 30 -4.14 -5.02 11.46
N ALA A 31 -3.56 -4.64 10.32
CA ALA A 31 -3.50 -3.26 9.84
C ALA A 31 -4.88 -2.59 9.76
N LYS A 32 -5.89 -3.28 9.21
CA LYS A 32 -7.25 -2.75 9.08
C LYS A 32 -7.91 -2.56 10.44
N PHE A 33 -7.79 -3.56 11.33
CA PHE A 33 -8.38 -3.47 12.68
C PHE A 33 -7.73 -2.38 13.52
N LYS A 34 -6.40 -2.22 13.43
CA LYS A 34 -5.70 -1.14 14.11
C LYS A 34 -6.18 0.23 13.61
N SER A 35 -6.24 0.42 12.29
CA SER A 35 -6.72 1.68 11.71
C SER A 35 -8.19 1.95 12.05
N ALA A 36 -9.05 0.94 12.05
CA ALA A 36 -10.44 1.08 12.46
C ALA A 36 -10.57 1.47 13.94
N LYS A 37 -9.79 0.85 14.82
CA LYS A 37 -9.74 1.18 16.26
C LYS A 37 -9.30 2.63 16.48
N GLU A 38 -8.25 3.07 15.80
CA GLU A 38 -7.77 4.46 15.86
C GLU A 38 -8.81 5.48 15.38
N GLN A 39 -9.65 5.08 14.42
CA GLN A 39 -10.70 5.94 13.85
C GLN A 39 -12.06 5.80 14.56
N ASN A 40 -12.16 4.99 15.62
CA ASN A 40 -13.40 4.63 16.31
C ASN A 40 -14.49 4.07 15.38
N ILE A 41 -14.09 3.24 14.42
CA ILE A 41 -14.98 2.61 13.44
C ILE A 41 -15.19 1.14 13.84
N PRO A 42 -16.44 0.65 13.95
CA PRO A 42 -16.74 -0.72 14.35
C PRO A 42 -16.51 -1.69 13.17
N LEU A 43 -15.25 -2.06 12.96
CA LEU A 43 -14.86 -3.05 11.96
C LEU A 43 -14.84 -4.45 12.59
N THR A 44 -15.57 -5.40 12.00
CA THR A 44 -15.60 -6.80 12.43
C THR A 44 -14.85 -7.72 11.46
N THR A 45 -14.56 -8.95 11.86
CA THR A 45 -14.02 -9.99 10.96
C THR A 45 -15.06 -10.53 9.96
N GLY A 46 -16.34 -10.27 10.21
CA GLY A 46 -17.46 -10.71 9.40
C GLY A 46 -17.87 -9.69 8.35
N ASP A 47 -19.17 -9.59 8.12
CA ASP A 47 -19.71 -8.62 7.18
C ASP A 47 -19.65 -7.20 7.73
N ASN A 48 -19.13 -6.30 6.91
CA ASN A 48 -19.02 -4.87 7.21
C ASN A 48 -19.78 -4.04 6.16
N GLY A 49 -20.79 -4.63 5.49
CA GLY A 49 -21.59 -3.98 4.46
C GLY A 49 -22.32 -2.72 4.92
N ASN A 50 -22.53 -2.55 6.22
CA ASN A 50 -23.15 -1.37 6.81
C ASN A 50 -22.18 -0.17 6.98
N LEU A 51 -20.87 -0.36 6.79
CA LEU A 51 -19.92 0.74 6.85
C LEU A 51 -20.16 1.71 5.69
N THR A 52 -20.27 2.99 6.01
CA THR A 52 -20.36 4.03 4.99
C THR A 52 -19.06 4.08 4.18
N ALA A 53 -19.15 4.56 2.93
CA ALA A 53 -17.97 4.77 2.10
C ALA A 53 -16.92 5.68 2.78
N ARG A 54 -17.38 6.65 3.58
CA ARG A 54 -16.52 7.53 4.38
C ARG A 54 -15.76 6.76 5.46
N GLU A 55 -16.42 5.86 6.18
CA GLU A 55 -15.78 5.04 7.21
C GLU A 55 -14.79 4.05 6.60
N ALA A 56 -15.19 3.33 5.54
CA ALA A 56 -14.29 2.46 4.80
C ALA A 56 -13.05 3.22 4.28
N GLY A 57 -13.25 4.47 3.82
CA GLY A 57 -12.18 5.39 3.43
C GLY A 57 -11.25 5.78 4.57
N LYS A 58 -11.79 6.07 5.76
CA LYS A 58 -10.98 6.39 6.97
C LYS A 58 -10.11 5.21 7.41
N VAL A 59 -10.60 3.97 7.28
CA VAL A 59 -9.82 2.77 7.59
C VAL A 59 -8.79 2.46 6.50
N GLY A 60 -9.20 2.50 5.23
CA GLY A 60 -8.34 2.13 4.10
C GLY A 60 -7.34 3.20 3.69
N GLY A 61 -7.65 4.48 3.94
CA GLY A 61 -6.91 5.65 3.51
C GLY A 61 -5.48 5.69 4.04
N PRO A 62 -5.25 5.59 5.36
CA PRO A 62 -3.90 5.58 5.94
C PRO A 62 -3.04 4.44 5.40
N ILE A 63 -3.63 3.26 5.16
CA ILE A 63 -2.94 2.10 4.60
C ILE A 63 -2.54 2.36 3.15
N GLY A 64 -3.52 2.78 2.32
CA GLY A 64 -3.29 3.07 0.90
C GLY A 64 -2.31 4.23 0.68
N GLY A 65 -2.47 5.31 1.45
CA GLY A 65 -1.62 6.50 1.36
C GLY A 65 -0.16 6.21 1.69
N GLN A 66 0.11 5.42 2.72
CA GLN A 66 1.49 5.01 3.04
C GLN A 66 2.10 4.11 1.96
N MET A 67 1.32 3.20 1.36
CA MET A 67 1.79 2.41 0.22
C MET A 67 2.18 3.29 -0.96
N VAL A 68 1.32 4.25 -1.35
CA VAL A 68 1.60 5.19 -2.45
C VAL A 68 2.84 6.02 -2.16
N LYS A 69 2.96 6.57 -0.94
CA LYS A 69 4.14 7.33 -0.51
C LYS A 69 5.42 6.50 -0.65
N LYS A 70 5.39 5.22 -0.25
CA LYS A 70 6.56 4.32 -0.36
C LYS A 70 6.89 3.99 -1.82
N LEU A 71 5.90 3.77 -2.67
CA LEU A 71 6.12 3.54 -4.12
C LEU A 71 6.80 4.75 -4.77
N ILE A 72 6.33 5.96 -4.48
CA ILE A 72 6.94 7.20 -5.01
C ILE A 72 8.39 7.32 -4.54
N ALA A 73 8.66 7.07 -3.26
CA ALA A 73 10.02 7.12 -2.73
C ALA A 73 10.95 6.10 -3.43
N LEU A 74 10.49 4.87 -3.67
CA LEU A 74 11.25 3.86 -4.40
C LEU A 74 11.53 4.28 -5.85
N ALA A 75 10.55 4.86 -6.53
CA ALA A 75 10.72 5.38 -7.89
C ALA A 75 11.75 6.52 -7.94
N GLN A 76 11.67 7.47 -7.00
CA GLN A 76 12.65 8.55 -6.88
C GLN A 76 14.08 8.02 -6.67
N MET A 77 14.25 7.03 -5.77
CA MET A 77 15.54 6.38 -5.53
C MET A 77 16.08 5.70 -6.80
N GLN A 78 15.22 5.02 -7.57
CA GLN A 78 15.61 4.39 -8.83
C GLN A 78 16.11 5.43 -9.85
N MET A 79 15.37 6.55 -10.01
CA MET A 79 15.76 7.63 -10.93
C MET A 79 17.11 8.25 -10.55
N ILE A 80 17.34 8.52 -9.27
CA ILE A 80 18.62 9.07 -8.78
C ILE A 80 19.77 8.08 -9.06
N ASN A 81 19.56 6.79 -8.78
CA ASN A 81 20.58 5.76 -9.03
C ASN A 81 20.86 5.56 -10.53
N GLU A 82 19.88 5.77 -11.40
CA GLU A 82 20.07 5.76 -12.85
C GLU A 82 20.87 6.97 -13.33
N GLN A 83 20.58 8.17 -12.79
CA GLN A 83 21.36 9.38 -13.08
C GLN A 83 22.84 9.19 -12.70
N HIS A 84 23.13 8.75 -11.47
CA HIS A 84 24.49 8.49 -11.03
C HIS A 84 25.22 7.41 -11.84
N ARG A 85 24.51 6.38 -12.31
CA ARG A 85 25.11 5.35 -13.19
C ARG A 85 25.45 5.89 -14.57
N ASN A 86 24.64 6.81 -15.09
CA ASN A 86 24.88 7.40 -16.40
C ASN A 86 26.04 8.41 -16.37
N GLU A 87 26.18 9.17 -15.28
CA GLU A 87 27.29 10.10 -15.06
C GLU A 87 28.65 9.39 -14.93
N ASN A 88 28.67 8.20 -14.33
CA ASN A 88 29.90 7.43 -14.07
C ASN A 88 30.14 6.31 -15.08
N ARG A 89 29.47 6.32 -16.24
CA ARG A 89 29.68 5.28 -17.26
C ARG A 89 31.07 5.50 -17.91
N PRO A 90 31.96 4.49 -17.93
CA PRO A 90 33.22 4.62 -18.65
C PRO A 90 32.91 4.87 -20.13
N GLN A 91 33.50 5.94 -20.68
CA GLN A 91 33.43 6.24 -22.10
C GLN A 91 34.29 5.21 -22.86
N PRO A 92 33.87 4.78 -24.06
CA PRO A 92 34.64 3.84 -24.87
C PRO A 92 36.00 4.40 -25.30
#